data_AF-A0A496QL29-F1
#
_entry.id   AF-A0A496QL29-F1
#
_cell.length_a   1.000
_cell.length_b   1.000
_cell.length_c   1.000
_cell.angle_alpha   90.00
_cell.angle_beta   90.00
_cell.angle_gamma   90.00
#
_symmetry.space_group_name_H-M   'P 1'
#
loop_
_entity.id
_entity.type
_entity.pdbx_description
1 polymer ?
#
loop_
_entity_poly.entity_id
_entity_poly.type
_entity_poly.pdbx_seq_one_letter_code
_entity_poly.pdbx_strand_id
1 'polypeptide(L)' 'MEKGKLTGPERRLLLKIARQAIETELASLPFSLPKVTNPNLIEHRGAFVTLHKHGQLCG' A
#
# COMPACT_ATOMS: atom_id res chain seq x y z
N MET A 1 17.49 -13.58 3.05
CA MET A 1 16.54 -12.73 2.30
C MET A 1 17.29 -11.47 1.89
N GLU A 2 17.23 -11.06 0.62
CA GLU A 2 17.85 -9.79 0.19
C GLU A 2 17.14 -8.61 0.84
N LYS A 3 17.91 -7.78 1.54
CA LYS A 3 17.44 -6.51 2.12
C LYS A 3 16.97 -5.63 0.96
N GLY A 4 15.68 -5.30 0.91
CA GLY A 4 15.11 -4.58 -0.23
C GLY A 4 13.88 -5.23 -0.84
N LYS A 5 13.85 -6.57 -0.88
CA LYS A 5 12.83 -7.31 -1.63
C LYS A 5 11.59 -7.60 -0.78
N LEU A 6 10.44 -7.11 -1.21
CA LEU A 6 9.15 -7.41 -0.59
C LEU A 6 8.77 -8.88 -0.81
N THR A 7 8.37 -9.55 0.27
CA THR A 7 7.69 -10.84 0.26
C THR A 7 6.26 -10.70 -0.27
N GLY A 8 5.67 -11.84 -0.67
CA GLY A 8 4.27 -11.87 -1.10
C GLY A 8 3.27 -11.30 -0.06
N PRO A 9 3.35 -11.68 1.23
CA PRO A 9 2.53 -11.10 2.29
C PRO A 9 2.71 -9.60 2.47
N GLU A 10 3.96 -9.11 2.47
CA GLU A 10 4.28 -7.68 2.59
C GLU A 10 3.68 -6.87 1.44
N ARG A 11 3.84 -7.35 0.19
CA ARG A 11 3.23 -6.71 -0.99
C ARG A 11 1.71 -6.65 -0.88
N ARG A 12 1.06 -7.73 -0.44
CA ARG A 12 -0.40 -7.76 -0.27
C ARG A 12 -0.86 -6.78 0.81
N LEU A 13 -0.10 -6.63 1.89
CA LEU A 13 -0.40 -5.66 2.94
C LEU A 13 -0.32 -4.22 2.41
N LEU A 14 0.73 -3.86 1.67
CA LEU A 14 0.86 -2.54 1.05
C LEU A 14 -0.28 -2.23 0.08
N LEU A 15 -0.68 -3.21 -0.76
CA LEU A 15 -1.83 -3.05 -1.66
C LEU A 15 -3.15 -2.87 -0.90
N LYS A 16 -3.32 -3.56 0.23
CA LYS A 16 -4.49 -3.41 1.09
C LYS A 16 -4.54 -2.01 1.71
N ILE A 17 -3.41 -1.52 2.21
CA ILE A 17 -3.27 -0.16 2.76
C ILE A 17 -3.63 0.88 1.70
N ALA A 18 -3.05 0.76 0.50
CA ALA A 18 -3.31 1.69 -0.60
C ALA A 18 -4.80 1.72 -0.98
N ARG A 19 -5.44 0.56 -1.12
CA ARG A 19 -6.88 0.46 -1.41
C ARG A 19 -7.71 1.13 -0.31
N GLN A 20 -7.46 0.76 0.95
CA GLN A 20 -8.24 1.26 2.08
C GLN A 20 -8.12 2.77 2.22
N ALA A 21 -6.92 3.33 2.07
CA ALA A 21 -6.71 4.78 2.13
C ALA A 21 -7.53 5.53 1.07
N ILE A 22 -7.57 5.02 -0.16
CA ILE A 22 -8.37 5.61 -1.25
C ILE A 22 -9.87 5.49 -0.94
N GLU A 23 -10.34 4.32 -0.52
CA GLU A 23 -11.75 4.09 -0.19
C GLU A 23 -12.23 4.98 0.97
N THR A 24 -11.42 5.12 2.03
CA THR A 24 -11.77 5.96 3.18
C THR A 24 -11.79 7.44 2.83
N GLU A 25 -10.83 7.91 2.03
CA GLU A 25 -10.80 9.30 1.57
C GLU A 25 -12.05 9.63 0.73
N LEU A 26 -12.40 8.76 -0.24
CA LEU A 26 -13.60 8.93 -1.06
C LEU A 26 -14.90 8.91 -0.23
N ALA A 27 -14.91 8.16 0.88
CA ALA A 27 -16.04 8.11 1.80
C ALA A 27 -16.03 9.26 2.84
N SER A 28 -15.04 10.15 2.80
CA SER A 28 -14.80 11.18 3.84
C SER A 28 -14.72 10.59 5.26
N LEU A 29 -14.18 9.39 5.38
CA LEU A 29 -13.96 8.68 6.64
C LEU A 29 -12.49 8.80 7.08
N PRO A 30 -12.23 8.81 8.40
CA PRO A 30 -10.86 8.83 8.90
C PRO A 30 -10.14 7.53 8.53
N PHE A 31 -8.95 7.67 7.93
CA PHE A 31 -8.05 6.55 7.70
C PHE A 31 -7.09 6.36 8.88
N SER A 32 -6.95 5.11 9.34
CA SER A 32 -5.95 4.74 10.34
C SER A 32 -4.98 3.74 9.73
N LEU A 33 -3.69 4.08 9.76
CA LEU A 33 -2.64 3.20 9.28
C LEU A 33 -2.53 1.98 10.21
N PRO A 34 -2.52 0.74 9.69
CA PRO A 34 -2.31 -0.42 10.53
C PRO A 34 -0.94 -0.35 11.21
N LYS A 35 -0.86 -0.80 12.47
CA LYS A 35 0.42 -0.91 13.17
C LYS A 35 1.27 -1.99 12.50
N VAL A 36 2.37 -1.58 11.88
CA VAL A 36 3.33 -2.47 11.23
C VAL A 36 4.66 -2.41 11.98
N THR A 37 5.16 -3.57 12.41
CA THR A 37 6.47 -3.71 13.09
C THR A 37 7.54 -4.32 12.19
N ASN A 38 7.18 -4.71 10.97
CA ASN A 38 8.09 -5.35 10.05
C ASN A 38 9.15 -4.35 9.56
N PRO A 39 10.46 -4.61 9.77
CA PRO A 39 11.54 -3.70 9.37
C PRO A 39 11.52 -3.36 7.88
N ASN A 40 11.14 -4.30 7.00
CA ASN A 40 11.08 -4.07 5.56
C ASN A 40 10.00 -3.07 5.13
N LEU A 41 8.99 -2.85 5.99
CA LEU A 41 7.83 -1.99 5.69
C LEU A 41 7.90 -0.64 6.40
N ILE A 42 8.73 -0.50 7.44
CA ILE A 42 8.94 0.77 8.16
C ILE A 42 10.19 1.51 7.67
N GLU A 43 11.04 0.87 6.86
CA GLU A 43 12.21 1.51 6.27
C GLU A 43 11.80 2.63 5.31
N HIS A 44 12.45 3.79 5.40
CA HIS A 44 12.19 4.92 4.50
C HIS A 44 12.59 4.59 3.06
N ARG A 45 11.59 4.55 2.18
CA ARG A 45 11.74 4.24 0.75
C ARG A 45 10.71 5.00 -0.08
N GLY A 46 10.97 5.12 -1.38
CA GLY A 46 9.99 5.62 -2.33
C GLY A 46 8.88 4.61 -2.59
N ALA A 47 7.66 5.10 -2.78
CA ALA A 47 6.51 4.30 -3.19
C ALA A 47 5.66 5.07 -4.21
N PHE A 48 5.16 4.36 -5.21
CA PHE A 48 4.17 4.85 -6.17
C PHE A 48 2.99 3.89 -6.17
N VAL A 49 1.78 4.43 -6.27
CA VAL A 49 0.55 3.66 -6.40
C VAL A 49 -0.05 3.99 -7.76
N THR A 50 -0.57 2.97 -8.44
CA THR A 50 -1.14 3.11 -9.77
C THR A 50 -2.45 2.32 -9.82
N LEU A 51 -3.52 2.97 -10.27
CA LEU A 51 -4.86 2.44 -10.43
C LEU A 51 -5.09 2.06 -11.88
N HIS A 52 -5.68 0.89 -12.08
CA HIS A 52 -6.12 0.45 -13.39
C HIS A 52 -7.63 0.22 -13.36
N LYS A 53 -8.34 0.72 -14.36
CA LYS A 53 -9.77 0.51 -14.59
C LYS A 53 -9.95 -0.21 -15.91
N HIS A 54 -10.51 -1.42 -15.88
CA HIS A 54 -10.63 -2.30 -17.06
C HIS A 54 -9.30 -2.51 -17.81
N GLY A 55 -8.20 -2.67 -17.06
CA GLY A 55 -6.86 -2.86 -17.63
C GLY A 55 -6.19 -1.57 -18.14
N GLN A 56 -6.87 -0.42 -18.10
CA GLN A 56 -6.32 0.87 -18.52
C GLN A 56 -5.85 1.69 -17.31
N LEU A 57 -4.73 2.39 -17.47
CA LEU A 57 -4.19 3.31 -16.47
C LEU A 57 -5.21 4.43 -16.18
N CYS A 58 -5.51 4.66 -14.90
CA CYS A 58 -6.52 5.61 -14.42
C CYS A 58 -5.97 6.65 -13.42
N GLY A 59 -4.67 6.59 -13.12
CA GLY A 59 -4.00 7.39 -12.10
C GLY A 59 -2.91 6.60 -11.42
#